data_AF-A0A376THH9-F1
#
_entry.id   AF-A0A376THH9-F1
#
_cell.length_a   1.000
_cell.length_b   1.000
_cell.length_c   1.000
_cell.angle_alpha   90.00
_cell.angle_beta   90.00
_cell.angle_gamma   90.00
#
_symmetry.space_group_name_H-M   'P 1'
#
loop_
_entity.id
_entity.type
_entity.pdbx_description
1 polymer ?
#
loop_
_entity_poly.entity_id
_entity_poly.type
_entity_poly.pdbx_seq_one_letter_code
_entity_poly.pdbx_strand_id
1 'polypeptide(L)'
;MKHSVSVTCCALLVSSISLSYAAEVPSGTVLAEKQELVRHIKDEPASLDPAKAVGLPEIQVIRDLFEGLVNQNEKGEIVPGVATQWKSNDNRIWTFTLRDNAKWADGTPVTAQDFVYSWQRLVDPKTLSPFAWFAALAGINNAQAIIDGKATPDQLGVTAVDAHTLKIQLDKPLPWFVNLTANFAFFPVQKANVESGKEWTKPGNLIGNGAYVLKIA
;
A
#
# COMPACT_ATOMS: atom_id res chain seq x y z
N MET A 1 54.18 24.10 28.66
CA MET A 1 52.81 24.47 29.08
C MET A 1 51.84 23.49 28.43
N LYS A 2 51.16 22.67 29.23
CA LYS A 2 50.19 21.66 28.77
C LYS A 2 48.83 22.34 28.67
N HIS A 3 48.23 22.39 27.48
CA HIS A 3 46.81 22.74 27.33
C HIS A 3 46.02 21.48 26.99
N SER A 4 45.28 21.00 27.99
CA SER A 4 44.14 20.11 27.86
C SER A 4 43.00 20.93 27.24
N VAL A 5 42.43 20.46 26.13
CA VAL A 5 41.11 20.92 25.66
C VAL A 5 40.21 19.70 25.65
N SER A 6 39.22 19.78 26.53
CA SER A 6 38.26 18.76 26.90
C SER A 6 37.33 18.42 25.74
N VAL A 7 37.20 17.13 25.45
CA VAL A 7 36.13 16.55 24.63
C VAL A 7 34.86 16.50 25.47
N THR A 8 33.84 17.30 25.16
CA THR A 8 32.42 17.03 25.48
C THR A 8 31.54 18.04 24.74
N CYS A 9 30.67 17.58 23.84
CA CYS A 9 29.27 18.04 23.84
C CYS A 9 28.39 17.16 22.94
N CYS A 10 27.62 16.32 23.63
CA CYS A 10 26.24 15.90 23.41
C CYS A 10 25.71 15.77 21.97
N ALA A 11 25.31 14.51 21.70
CA ALA A 11 24.38 14.10 20.67
C ALA A 11 23.12 14.99 20.62
N LEU A 12 22.79 15.47 19.42
CA LEU A 12 21.45 15.92 19.06
C LEU A 12 20.81 14.84 18.18
N LEU A 13 20.20 13.86 18.83
CA LEU A 13 19.14 13.04 18.24
C LEU A 13 17.89 13.93 18.11
N VAL A 14 17.81 14.70 17.02
CA VAL A 14 16.54 15.32 16.63
C VAL A 14 15.72 14.23 15.94
N SER A 15 14.97 13.47 16.74
CA SER A 15 13.85 12.69 16.24
C SER A 15 12.89 13.66 15.55
N SER A 16 12.75 13.55 14.24
CA SER A 16 11.75 14.25 13.44
C SER A 16 10.36 13.76 13.86
N ILE A 17 9.79 14.42 14.87
CA ILE A 17 8.38 14.31 15.20
C ILE A 17 7.64 15.03 14.08
N SER A 18 7.14 14.27 13.12
CA SER A 18 6.17 14.77 12.15
C SER A 18 4.91 15.18 12.92
N LEU A 19 4.74 16.48 13.17
CA LEU A 19 3.51 17.02 13.73
C LEU A 19 2.39 16.78 12.71
N SER A 20 1.51 15.82 13.00
CA SER A 20 0.24 15.69 12.31
C SER A 20 -0.54 17.00 12.50
N TYR A 21 -0.71 17.77 11.43
CA TYR A 21 -1.60 18.92 11.45
C TYR A 21 -3.03 18.41 11.58
N ALA A 22 -3.64 18.61 12.75
CA ALA A 22 -5.07 18.42 12.93
C ALA A 22 -5.83 19.51 12.15
N ALA A 23 -7.06 19.21 11.74
CA ALA A 23 -7.96 20.18 11.11
C ALA A 23 -8.11 21.45 11.97
N GLU A 24 -8.41 22.60 11.34
CA GLU A 24 -8.86 23.80 12.05
C GLU A 24 -10.26 23.55 12.62
N VAL A 25 -10.29 22.91 13.78
CA VAL A 25 -11.51 22.63 14.52
C VAL A 25 -11.84 23.87 15.38
N PRO A 26 -13.01 24.51 15.22
CA PRO A 26 -13.41 25.63 16.05
C PRO A 26 -13.27 25.28 17.54
N SER A 27 -12.82 26.25 18.34
CA SER A 27 -12.63 26.04 19.78
C SER A 27 -13.94 25.59 20.42
N GLY A 28 -13.88 24.56 21.28
CA GLY A 28 -15.05 23.99 21.93
C GLY A 28 -15.86 23.00 21.08
N THR A 29 -15.41 22.62 19.89
CA THR A 29 -16.04 21.52 19.14
C THR A 29 -15.93 20.22 19.91
N VAL A 30 -17.07 19.56 20.10
CA VAL A 30 -17.17 18.25 20.74
C VAL A 30 -17.49 17.22 19.66
N LEU A 31 -16.87 16.04 19.73
CA LEU A 31 -17.19 14.94 18.84
C LEU A 31 -18.65 14.51 19.04
N ALA A 32 -19.38 14.31 17.95
CA ALA A 32 -20.73 13.75 18.00
C ALA A 32 -20.70 12.35 18.62
N GLU A 33 -21.73 11.99 19.40
CA GLU A 33 -21.86 10.64 19.96
C GLU A 33 -21.95 9.57 18.87
N LYS A 34 -22.58 9.93 17.73
CA LYS A 34 -22.78 9.05 16.59
C LYS A 34 -21.78 9.41 15.46
N GLN A 35 -20.81 8.53 15.23
CA GLN A 35 -19.80 8.67 14.17
C GLN A 35 -20.20 7.87 12.92
N GLU A 36 -21.28 8.29 12.27
CA GLU A 36 -21.72 7.75 10.97
C GLU A 36 -21.57 8.79 9.87
N LEU A 37 -21.11 8.34 8.70
CA LEU A 37 -20.89 9.19 7.54
C LEU A 37 -21.57 8.60 6.31
N VAL A 38 -22.37 9.42 5.62
CA VAL A 38 -22.97 9.06 4.33
C VAL A 38 -22.23 9.82 3.24
N ARG A 39 -21.57 9.09 2.32
CA ARG A 39 -20.81 9.66 1.21
C ARG A 39 -21.52 9.31 -0.11
N HIS A 40 -21.71 10.31 -0.96
CA HIS A 40 -22.13 10.07 -2.34
C HIS A 40 -20.96 9.51 -3.17
N ILE A 41 -21.22 8.45 -3.92
CA ILE A 41 -20.35 7.95 -5.00
C ILE A 41 -21.08 8.11 -6.33
N LYS A 42 -20.34 8.39 -7.41
CA LYS A 42 -20.93 8.84 -8.68
C LYS A 42 -21.73 7.77 -9.42
N ASP A 43 -21.44 6.50 -9.18
CA ASP A 43 -22.05 5.36 -9.87
C ASP A 43 -21.88 4.08 -9.02
N GLU A 44 -22.50 2.98 -9.45
CA GLU A 44 -22.36 1.67 -8.82
C GLU A 44 -20.93 1.10 -9.02
N PRO A 45 -20.23 0.66 -7.95
CA PRO A 45 -18.92 0.04 -8.06
C PRO A 45 -18.94 -1.25 -8.90
N ALA A 46 -18.15 -1.30 -9.97
CA ALA A 46 -18.08 -2.49 -10.84
C ALA A 46 -17.40 -3.69 -10.16
N SER A 47 -16.33 -3.45 -9.40
CA SER A 47 -15.61 -4.48 -8.66
C SER A 47 -14.86 -3.87 -7.48
N LEU A 48 -14.87 -4.58 -6.34
CA LEU A 48 -14.05 -4.23 -5.18
C LEU A 48 -12.73 -5.03 -5.10
N ASP A 49 -12.39 -5.76 -6.16
CA ASP A 49 -11.07 -6.36 -6.34
C ASP A 49 -10.11 -5.26 -6.84
N PRO A 50 -9.04 -4.91 -6.10
CA PRO A 50 -8.09 -3.88 -6.51
C PRO A 50 -7.50 -4.09 -7.92
N ALA A 51 -7.35 -5.33 -8.36
CA ALA A 51 -6.83 -5.65 -9.69
C ALA A 51 -7.90 -5.63 -10.79
N LYS A 52 -9.19 -5.45 -10.47
CA LYS A 52 -10.29 -5.37 -11.46
C LYS A 52 -11.07 -4.06 -11.42
N ALA A 53 -10.76 -3.16 -10.49
CA ALA A 53 -11.31 -1.81 -10.44
C ALA A 53 -10.97 -1.01 -11.71
N VAL A 54 -11.93 -0.22 -12.21
CA VAL A 54 -11.83 0.55 -13.47
C VAL A 54 -11.91 2.05 -13.20
N GLY A 55 -12.84 2.46 -12.35
CA GLY A 55 -13.24 3.84 -12.14
C GLY A 55 -13.14 4.32 -10.69
N LEU A 56 -13.37 5.62 -10.52
CA LEU A 56 -13.33 6.28 -9.21
C LEU A 56 -14.32 5.73 -8.17
N PRO A 57 -15.58 5.34 -8.52
CA PRO A 57 -16.54 4.86 -7.51
C PRO A 57 -16.01 3.70 -6.66
N GLU A 58 -15.47 2.66 -7.31
CA GLU A 58 -14.87 1.52 -6.61
C GLU A 58 -13.55 1.89 -5.93
N ILE A 59 -12.69 2.73 -6.52
CA ILE A 59 -11.41 3.13 -5.92
C ILE A 59 -11.61 3.86 -4.60
N GLN A 60 -12.67 4.68 -4.49
CA GLN A 60 -13.02 5.37 -3.24
C GLN A 60 -13.35 4.38 -2.13
N VAL A 61 -14.08 3.30 -2.44
CA VAL A 61 -14.42 2.24 -1.48
C VAL A 61 -13.19 1.37 -1.17
N ILE A 62 -12.41 0.99 -2.17
CA ILE A 62 -11.19 0.18 -2.02
C ILE A 62 -10.19 0.84 -1.08
N ARG A 63 -10.06 2.17 -1.08
CA ARG A 63 -9.19 2.91 -0.14
C ARG A 63 -9.62 2.84 1.32
N ASP A 64 -10.90 2.58 1.59
CA ASP A 64 -11.38 2.36 2.96
C ASP A 64 -11.17 0.88 3.37
N LEU A 65 -11.29 -0.05 2.42
CA LEU A 65 -11.23 -1.50 2.64
C LEU A 65 -9.82 -2.11 2.63
N PHE A 66 -8.88 -1.49 1.91
CA PHE A 66 -7.51 -1.97 1.73
C PHE A 66 -6.50 -0.86 1.96
N GLU A 67 -5.28 -1.24 2.35
CA GLU A 67 -4.17 -0.32 2.57
C GLU A 67 -2.90 -0.80 1.88
N GLY A 68 -2.24 0.08 1.14
CA GLY A 68 -0.99 -0.21 0.43
C GLY A 68 0.26 -0.14 1.31
N LEU A 69 1.42 -0.15 0.66
CA LEU A 69 2.70 0.04 1.36
C LEU A 69 2.75 1.41 2.06
N VAL A 70 2.27 2.45 1.37
CA VAL A 70 2.23 3.82 1.87
C VAL A 70 0.87 4.46 1.58
N ASN A 71 0.56 5.52 2.31
CA ASN A 71 -0.63 6.35 2.13
C ASN A 71 -0.25 7.77 1.69
N GLN A 72 -1.26 8.57 1.37
CA GLN A 72 -1.14 10.01 1.15
C GLN A 72 -1.92 10.75 2.25
N ASN A 73 -1.31 11.76 2.86
CA ASN A 73 -2.02 12.66 3.76
C ASN A 73 -2.85 13.70 2.98
N GLU A 74 -3.52 14.61 3.68
CA GLU A 74 -4.36 15.66 3.07
C GLU A 74 -3.61 16.53 2.04
N LYS A 75 -2.29 16.72 2.23
CA LYS A 75 -1.43 17.50 1.32
C LYS A 75 -0.88 16.66 0.16
N GLY A 76 -1.22 15.37 0.09
CA GLY A 76 -0.67 14.44 -0.89
C GLY A 76 0.75 13.95 -0.56
N GLU A 77 1.25 14.24 0.65
CA GLU A 77 2.57 13.77 1.08
C GLU A 77 2.51 12.30 1.45
N ILE A 78 3.59 11.58 1.16
CA ILE A 78 3.68 10.15 1.45
C ILE A 78 3.87 9.93 2.94
N VAL A 79 3.00 9.12 3.52
CA VAL A 79 3.03 8.71 4.93
C VAL A 79 2.96 7.19 5.06
N PRO A 80 3.42 6.60 6.18
CA PRO A 80 3.36 5.16 6.39
C PRO A 80 1.96 4.56 6.17
N GLY A 81 1.93 3.42 5.47
CA GLY A 81 0.80 2.50 5.40
C GLY A 81 1.23 1.20 6.06
N VAL A 82 1.13 0.08 5.34
CA VAL A 82 1.67 -1.20 5.82
C VAL A 82 3.19 -1.14 6.03
N ALA A 83 3.91 -0.37 5.21
CA ALA A 83 5.33 -0.11 5.40
C ALA A 83 5.58 1.07 6.32
N THR A 84 6.43 0.87 7.33
CA THR A 84 6.88 1.92 8.27
C THR A 84 8.13 2.65 7.79
N GLN A 85 8.91 2.00 6.91
CA GLN A 85 10.13 2.56 6.35
C GLN A 85 10.32 2.06 4.91
N TRP A 86 10.92 2.91 4.09
CA TRP A 86 11.37 2.59 2.74
C TRP A 86 12.72 3.24 2.48
N LYS A 87 13.59 2.56 1.72
CA LYS A 87 14.90 3.10 1.32
C LYS A 87 15.27 2.66 -0.09
N SER A 88 16.02 3.53 -0.76
CA SER A 88 16.74 3.21 -1.99
C SER A 88 18.02 4.04 -2.05
N ASN A 89 19.13 3.42 -2.44
CA ASN A 89 20.41 4.11 -2.59
C ASN A 89 20.66 4.55 -4.04
N ASP A 90 19.98 3.93 -5.01
CA ASP A 90 20.20 4.06 -6.45
C ASP A 90 18.91 4.36 -7.23
N ASN A 91 17.78 4.50 -6.53
CA ASN A 91 16.43 4.63 -7.06
C ASN A 91 15.99 3.45 -7.93
N ARG A 92 16.73 2.34 -7.96
CA ARG A 92 16.43 1.13 -8.73
C ARG A 92 16.05 -0.04 -7.84
N ILE A 93 16.70 -0.18 -6.70
CA ILE A 93 16.37 -1.19 -5.70
C ILE A 93 15.71 -0.49 -4.53
N TRP A 94 14.46 -0.85 -4.26
CA TRP A 94 13.70 -0.34 -3.13
C TRP A 94 13.52 -1.45 -2.10
N THR A 95 13.72 -1.12 -0.81
CA THR A 95 13.43 -2.02 0.30
C THR A 95 12.41 -1.35 1.21
N PHE A 96 11.31 -2.04 1.47
CA PHE A 96 10.26 -1.63 2.40
C PHE A 96 10.27 -2.53 3.62
N THR A 97 10.19 -1.92 4.80
CA THR A 97 10.00 -2.61 6.07
C THR A 97 8.54 -2.49 6.47
N LEU A 98 7.87 -3.62 6.68
CA LEU A 98 6.46 -3.71 7.04
C LEU A 98 6.31 -3.69 8.56
N ARG A 99 5.20 -3.15 9.07
CA ARG A 99 4.88 -3.17 10.50
C ARG A 99 4.49 -4.57 10.96
N ASP A 100 4.97 -4.97 12.15
CA ASP A 100 4.71 -6.29 12.74
C ASP A 100 3.23 -6.56 13.08
N ASN A 101 2.44 -5.48 13.21
CA ASN A 101 1.05 -5.55 13.61
C ASN A 101 0.06 -5.33 12.46
N ALA A 102 0.51 -5.33 11.21
CA ALA A 102 -0.41 -5.27 10.07
C ALA A 102 -1.24 -6.56 10.03
N LYS A 103 -2.56 -6.42 9.97
CA LYS A 103 -3.49 -7.54 9.98
C LYS A 103 -4.56 -7.37 8.92
N TRP A 104 -4.98 -8.50 8.38
CA TRP A 104 -6.22 -8.65 7.64
C TRP A 104 -7.42 -8.53 8.58
N ALA A 105 -8.61 -8.27 8.04
CA ALA A 105 -9.84 -8.14 8.80
C ALA A 105 -10.23 -9.41 9.60
N ASP A 106 -9.73 -10.59 9.20
CA ASP A 106 -9.90 -11.86 9.93
C ASP A 106 -8.86 -12.07 11.05
N GLY A 107 -7.96 -11.11 11.26
CA GLY A 107 -6.92 -11.13 12.28
C GLY A 107 -5.61 -11.81 11.87
N THR A 108 -5.54 -12.42 10.69
CA THR A 108 -4.29 -12.98 10.15
C THR A 108 -3.28 -11.88 9.81
N PRO A 109 -1.96 -12.12 9.90
CA PRO A 109 -0.95 -11.09 9.63
C PRO A 109 -0.86 -10.76 8.13
N VAL A 110 -0.60 -9.49 7.82
CA VAL A 110 -0.19 -9.04 6.48
C VAL A 110 1.33 -9.11 6.40
N THR A 111 1.83 -9.74 5.35
CA THR A 111 3.27 -10.02 5.16
C THR A 111 3.76 -9.53 3.80
N ALA A 112 5.08 -9.51 3.59
CA ALA A 112 5.69 -9.21 2.30
C ALA A 112 5.22 -10.18 1.20
N GLN A 113 4.88 -11.42 1.56
CA GLN A 113 4.40 -12.42 0.60
C GLN A 113 3.03 -12.06 0.03
N ASP A 114 2.19 -11.34 0.78
CA ASP A 114 0.89 -10.86 0.28
C ASP A 114 1.09 -9.83 -0.83
N PHE A 115 2.09 -8.95 -0.71
CA PHE A 115 2.45 -8.00 -1.77
C PHE A 115 3.04 -8.70 -3.00
N VAL A 116 3.92 -9.68 -2.80
CA VAL A 116 4.45 -10.52 -3.89
C VAL A 116 3.30 -11.16 -4.66
N TYR A 117 2.39 -11.86 -3.97
CA TYR A 117 1.22 -12.48 -4.58
C TYR A 117 0.36 -11.46 -5.35
N SER A 118 0.05 -10.35 -4.72
CA SER A 118 -0.88 -9.36 -5.26
C SER A 118 -0.31 -8.66 -6.50
N TRP A 119 0.98 -8.33 -6.50
CA TRP A 119 1.60 -7.65 -7.63
C TRP A 119 1.87 -8.60 -8.80
N GLN A 120 2.18 -9.86 -8.52
CA GLN A 120 2.22 -10.91 -9.55
C GLN A 120 0.84 -11.10 -10.18
N ARG A 121 -0.22 -11.15 -9.35
CA ARG A 121 -1.60 -11.23 -9.82
C ARG A 121 -2.01 -10.01 -10.65
N LEU A 122 -1.57 -8.81 -10.29
CA LEU A 122 -1.84 -7.58 -11.05
C LEU A 122 -1.36 -7.69 -12.51
N VAL A 123 -0.15 -8.21 -12.72
CA VAL A 123 0.46 -8.32 -14.05
C VAL A 123 0.15 -9.62 -14.79
N ASP A 124 -0.36 -10.65 -14.10
CA ASP A 124 -0.73 -11.92 -14.73
C ASP A 124 -1.83 -11.67 -15.81
N PRO A 125 -1.58 -12.02 -17.08
CA PRO A 125 -2.57 -11.87 -18.15
C PRO A 125 -3.91 -12.56 -17.87
N LYS A 126 -3.93 -13.60 -17.01
CA LYS A 126 -5.17 -14.28 -16.59
C LYS A 126 -6.07 -13.40 -15.73
N THR A 127 -5.51 -12.44 -15.01
CA THR A 127 -6.29 -11.50 -14.18
C THR A 127 -7.05 -10.50 -15.03
N LEU A 128 -6.54 -10.18 -16.24
CA LEU A 128 -7.08 -9.17 -17.15
C LEU A 128 -7.27 -7.82 -16.43
N SER A 129 -6.25 -7.38 -15.68
CA SER A 129 -6.35 -6.14 -14.92
C SER A 129 -6.36 -4.93 -15.86
N PRO A 130 -7.34 -4.01 -15.74
CA PRO A 130 -7.33 -2.73 -16.46
C PRO A 130 -6.18 -1.81 -16.02
N PHE A 131 -5.51 -2.13 -14.90
CA PHE A 131 -4.37 -1.38 -14.36
C PHE A 131 -3.05 -2.15 -14.40
N ALA A 132 -2.96 -3.28 -15.13
CA ALA A 132 -1.70 -4.03 -15.26
C ALA A 132 -0.53 -3.14 -15.75
N TRP A 133 -0.81 -2.23 -16.69
CA TRP A 133 0.14 -1.25 -17.23
C TRP A 133 0.79 -0.37 -16.15
N PHE A 134 0.14 -0.19 -14.99
CA PHE A 134 0.67 0.63 -13.90
C PHE A 134 1.95 0.02 -13.29
N ALA A 135 2.08 -1.31 -13.29
CA ALA A 135 3.30 -2.00 -12.86
C ALA A 135 4.48 -1.72 -13.80
N ALA A 136 4.23 -1.66 -15.12
CA ALA A 136 5.22 -1.28 -16.11
C ALA A 136 5.57 0.22 -16.05
N LEU A 137 4.57 1.08 -15.81
CA LEU A 137 4.81 2.51 -15.53
C LEU A 137 5.74 2.69 -14.33
N ALA A 138 5.46 1.96 -13.24
CA ALA A 138 6.28 1.94 -12.03
C ALA A 138 7.67 1.33 -12.24
N GLY A 139 7.96 0.80 -13.44
CA GLY A 139 9.26 0.26 -13.81
C GLY A 139 9.60 -1.02 -13.09
N ILE A 140 8.62 -1.77 -12.56
CA ILE A 140 8.92 -3.04 -11.87
C ILE A 140 9.51 -4.00 -12.89
N ASN A 141 10.67 -4.57 -12.58
CA ASN A 141 11.41 -5.42 -13.50
C ASN A 141 10.54 -6.56 -14.01
N ASN A 142 10.59 -6.81 -15.33
CA ASN A 142 9.77 -7.80 -16.06
C ASN A 142 8.25 -7.55 -16.12
N ALA A 143 7.70 -6.47 -15.55
CA ALA A 143 6.26 -6.23 -15.57
C ALA A 143 5.65 -6.28 -16.98
N GLN A 144 6.21 -5.53 -17.94
CA GLN A 144 5.72 -5.55 -19.32
C GLN A 144 5.89 -6.92 -20.00
N ALA A 145 6.98 -7.62 -19.73
CA ALA A 145 7.20 -8.95 -20.31
C ALA A 145 6.13 -9.95 -19.83
N ILE A 146 5.70 -9.85 -18.58
CA ILE A 146 4.63 -10.70 -18.03
C ILE A 146 3.28 -10.32 -18.63
N ILE A 147 2.97 -9.01 -18.71
CA ILE A 147 1.74 -8.51 -19.35
C ILE A 147 1.63 -8.98 -20.80
N ASP A 148 2.76 -9.00 -21.53
CA ASP A 148 2.85 -9.49 -22.91
C ASP A 148 2.80 -11.03 -23.03
N GLY A 149 2.77 -11.76 -21.91
CA GLY A 149 2.81 -13.23 -21.90
C GLY A 149 4.17 -13.83 -22.27
N LYS A 150 5.25 -13.04 -22.20
CA LYS A 150 6.64 -13.44 -22.55
C LYS A 150 7.45 -13.91 -21.33
N ALA A 151 6.92 -13.72 -20.13
CA ALA A 151 7.51 -14.10 -18.85
C ALA A 151 6.42 -14.60 -17.90
N THR A 152 6.76 -15.45 -16.95
CA THR A 152 5.82 -15.92 -15.92
C THR A 152 5.73 -14.93 -14.76
N PRO A 153 4.57 -14.84 -14.06
CA PRO A 153 4.40 -13.86 -12.98
C PRO A 153 5.47 -13.92 -11.88
N ASP A 154 6.02 -15.10 -11.59
CA ASP A 154 7.09 -15.29 -10.60
C ASP A 154 8.42 -14.58 -10.97
N GLN A 155 8.59 -14.15 -12.23
CA GLN A 155 9.74 -13.37 -12.69
C GLN A 155 9.60 -11.87 -12.41
N LEU A 156 8.48 -11.41 -11.84
CA LEU A 156 8.29 -10.00 -11.49
C LEU A 156 9.34 -9.57 -10.46
N GLY A 157 9.85 -8.34 -10.61
CA GLY A 157 10.87 -7.73 -9.74
C GLY A 157 10.38 -7.39 -8.33
N VAL A 158 9.69 -8.29 -7.64
CA VAL A 158 9.19 -8.15 -6.28
C VAL A 158 9.53 -9.41 -5.48
N THR A 159 10.12 -9.25 -4.31
CA THR A 159 10.61 -10.38 -3.51
C THR A 159 10.37 -10.12 -2.03
N ALA A 160 9.75 -11.07 -1.34
CA ALA A 160 9.75 -11.12 0.11
C ALA A 160 11.10 -11.67 0.57
N VAL A 161 11.95 -10.80 1.14
CA VAL A 161 13.23 -11.23 1.74
C VAL A 161 12.95 -12.02 3.03
N ASP A 162 11.95 -11.57 3.77
CA ASP A 162 11.35 -12.22 4.93
C ASP A 162 9.90 -11.72 5.08
N ALA A 163 9.21 -12.07 6.17
CA ALA A 163 7.81 -11.70 6.40
C ALA A 163 7.57 -10.18 6.44
N HIS A 164 8.56 -9.37 6.84
CA HIS A 164 8.43 -7.93 7.04
C HIS A 164 9.37 -7.11 6.15
N THR A 165 10.08 -7.74 5.21
CA THR A 165 11.00 -7.06 4.30
C THR A 165 10.63 -7.36 2.85
N LEU A 166 10.11 -6.34 2.15
CA LEU A 166 9.79 -6.41 0.73
C LEU A 166 10.87 -5.70 -0.08
N LYS A 167 11.52 -6.42 -1.00
CA LYS A 167 12.51 -5.88 -1.93
C LYS A 167 11.91 -5.80 -3.33
N ILE A 168 12.12 -4.66 -3.99
CA ILE A 168 11.60 -4.39 -5.32
C ILE A 168 12.76 -3.96 -6.22
N GLN A 169 12.87 -4.60 -7.38
CA GLN A 169 13.83 -4.30 -8.43
C GLN A 169 13.12 -3.59 -9.56
N LEU A 170 13.62 -2.41 -9.93
CA LEU A 170 13.14 -1.63 -11.06
C LEU A 170 14.07 -1.76 -12.28
N ASP A 171 13.52 -1.63 -13.48
CA ASP A 171 14.24 -1.63 -14.76
C ASP A 171 14.98 -0.31 -15.04
N LYS A 172 14.56 0.77 -14.38
CA LYS A 172 15.11 2.14 -14.48
C LYS A 172 15.16 2.80 -13.10
N PRO A 173 16.02 3.81 -12.87
CA PRO A 173 15.97 4.59 -11.64
C PRO A 173 14.66 5.37 -11.61
N LEU A 174 13.89 5.25 -10.52
CA LEU A 174 12.62 5.92 -10.35
C LEU A 174 12.53 6.51 -8.93
N PRO A 175 12.99 7.76 -8.72
CA PRO A 175 13.05 8.37 -7.39
C PRO A 175 11.69 8.49 -6.69
N TRP A 176 10.60 8.61 -7.46
CA TRP A 176 9.23 8.71 -6.96
C TRP A 176 8.50 7.37 -6.90
N PHE A 177 9.20 6.24 -6.99
CA PHE A 177 8.58 4.91 -6.91
C PHE A 177 7.69 4.75 -5.67
N VAL A 178 8.15 5.25 -4.52
CA VAL A 178 7.38 5.19 -3.27
C VAL A 178 6.00 5.84 -3.42
N ASN A 179 5.89 6.98 -4.13
CA ASN A 179 4.61 7.66 -4.37
C ASN A 179 3.62 6.78 -5.15
N LEU A 180 4.13 5.95 -6.06
CA LEU A 180 3.31 5.05 -6.86
C LEU A 180 2.71 3.92 -6.02
N THR A 181 3.37 3.51 -4.92
CA THR A 181 2.88 2.43 -4.05
C THR A 181 1.66 2.80 -3.21
N ALA A 182 1.26 4.08 -3.21
CA ALA A 182 -0.03 4.55 -2.68
C ALA A 182 -1.22 4.30 -3.63
N ASN A 183 -0.96 3.84 -4.85
CA ASN A 183 -2.01 3.53 -5.82
C ASN A 183 -2.72 2.23 -5.45
N PHE A 184 -4.05 2.21 -5.59
CA PHE A 184 -4.89 1.06 -5.26
C PHE A 184 -4.51 -0.21 -6.04
N ALA A 185 -3.96 -0.10 -7.25
CA ALA A 185 -3.51 -1.26 -8.02
C ALA A 185 -2.41 -2.06 -7.30
N PHE A 186 -1.67 -1.42 -6.39
CA PHE A 186 -0.63 -2.05 -5.57
C PHE A 186 -1.10 -2.45 -4.16
N PHE A 187 -2.40 -2.33 -3.86
CA PHE A 187 -2.93 -2.82 -2.60
C PHE A 187 -2.87 -4.35 -2.53
N PRO A 188 -2.51 -4.92 -1.38
CA PRO A 188 -2.45 -6.35 -1.23
C PRO A 188 -3.86 -6.93 -1.19
N VAL A 189 -4.01 -8.18 -1.62
CA VAL A 189 -5.19 -9.02 -1.44
C VAL A 189 -4.78 -10.33 -0.76
N GLN A 190 -5.62 -10.84 0.13
CA GLN A 190 -5.35 -12.09 0.84
C GLN A 190 -5.55 -13.28 -0.11
N LYS A 191 -4.49 -14.06 -0.36
CA LYS A 191 -4.52 -15.20 -1.31
C LYS A 191 -5.66 -16.18 -1.01
N ALA A 192 -5.83 -16.57 0.25
CA ALA A 192 -6.87 -17.52 0.65
C ALA A 192 -8.29 -16.99 0.35
N ASN A 193 -8.54 -15.71 0.59
CA ASN A 193 -9.81 -15.08 0.27
C ASN A 193 -10.05 -15.03 -1.25
N VAL A 194 -9.07 -14.58 -2.04
CA VAL A 194 -9.22 -14.55 -3.50
C VAL A 194 -9.46 -15.95 -4.08
N GLU A 195 -8.77 -16.96 -3.57
CA GLU A 195 -8.91 -18.35 -4.01
C GLU A 195 -10.21 -19.03 -3.55
N SER A 196 -10.99 -18.40 -2.66
CA SER A 196 -12.32 -18.90 -2.29
C SER A 196 -13.34 -18.78 -3.42
N GLY A 197 -13.01 -18.05 -4.49
CA GLY A 197 -13.78 -17.98 -5.73
C GLY A 197 -14.41 -16.63 -6.01
N LYS A 198 -15.26 -16.56 -7.04
CA LYS A 198 -15.82 -15.31 -7.60
C LYS A 198 -16.59 -14.41 -6.61
N GLU A 199 -17.09 -14.97 -5.51
CA GLU A 199 -17.88 -14.24 -4.51
C GLU A 199 -17.00 -13.66 -3.38
N TRP A 200 -15.67 -13.72 -3.48
CA TRP A 200 -14.75 -13.27 -2.43
C TRP A 200 -14.92 -11.78 -2.09
N THR A 201 -15.35 -10.94 -3.05
CA THR A 201 -15.58 -9.51 -2.82
C THR A 201 -16.99 -9.17 -2.30
N LYS A 202 -17.86 -10.16 -2.06
CA LYS A 202 -19.20 -9.90 -1.53
C LYS A 202 -19.12 -9.40 -0.08
N PRO A 203 -20.11 -8.62 0.39
CA PRO A 203 -20.19 -8.25 1.80
C PRO A 203 -20.15 -9.47 2.72
N GLY A 204 -19.36 -9.39 3.79
CA GLY A 204 -19.11 -10.50 4.71
C GLY A 204 -18.06 -11.53 4.23
N ASN A 205 -17.72 -11.55 2.94
CA ASN A 205 -16.67 -12.42 2.40
C ASN A 205 -15.34 -11.70 2.18
N LEU A 206 -15.38 -10.39 1.88
CA LEU A 206 -14.19 -9.60 1.55
C LEU A 206 -13.31 -9.41 2.79
N ILE A 207 -12.08 -9.90 2.71
CA ILE A 207 -11.05 -9.75 3.73
C ILE A 207 -10.00 -8.74 3.23
N GLY A 208 -10.15 -7.50 3.69
CA GLY A 208 -9.22 -6.40 3.43
C GLY A 208 -8.27 -6.16 4.60
N ASN A 209 -7.35 -5.23 4.43
CA ASN A 209 -6.38 -4.78 5.45
C ASN A 209 -6.47 -3.27 5.74
N GLY A 210 -7.52 -2.61 5.24
CA GLY A 210 -7.80 -1.20 5.48
C GLY A 210 -8.47 -0.95 6.84
N ALA A 211 -8.88 0.29 7.06
CA ALA A 211 -9.50 0.71 8.32
C ALA A 211 -10.95 0.24 8.46
N TYR A 212 -11.61 -0.14 7.36
CA TYR A 212 -13.01 -0.55 7.33
C TYR A 212 -13.17 -1.95 6.72
N VAL A 213 -14.30 -2.59 7.06
CA VAL A 213 -14.73 -3.87 6.49
C VAL A 213 -16.08 -3.70 5.79
N LEU A 214 -16.27 -4.39 4.67
CA LEU A 214 -17.50 -4.31 3.89
C LEU A 214 -18.65 -5.05 4.59
N LYS A 215 -19.67 -4.29 5.00
CA LYS A 215 -20.90 -4.79 5.62
C LYS A 215 -22.13 -4.21 4.93
N ILE A 216 -23.23 -4.97 4.86
CA ILE A 216 -24.55 -4.43 4.52
C ILE A 216 -25.17 -3.87 5.81
N ALA A 217 -25.68 -2.65 5.74
CA ALA A 217 -26.43 -2.01 6.83
C ALA A 217 -27.81 -2.62 6.99
#